data_AF-A0A564G578-F1
#
_entry.id   AF-A0A564G578-F1
#
_cell.length_a   1.000
_cell.length_b   1.000
_cell.length_c   1.000
_cell.angle_alpha   90.00
_cell.angle_beta   90.00
_cell.angle_gamma   90.00
#
_symmetry.space_group_name_H-M   'P 1'
#
loop_
_entity.id
_entity.type
_entity.pdbx_description
1 polymer ?
#
loop_
_entity_poly.entity_id
_entity_poly.type
_entity_poly.pdbx_seq_one_letter_code
_entity_poly.pdbx_strand_id
1 'polypeptide(L)'
;MITVTEQTQRTLETPEEIGAYLAARYADHAAKARFQPGERVSFRSSAGVPPELAIGGVGIMVYDAPGNPFSHVMVLHSSGREIVVQVPSDNLAQAEVAGE
;
A
#
# COMPACT_ATOMS: atom_id res chain seq x y z
N MET A 1 -26.22 -10.39 19.72
CA MET A 1 -24.88 -9.89 19.32
C MET A 1 -24.95 -8.38 19.35
N ILE A 2 -24.08 -7.72 20.11
CA ILE A 2 -24.06 -6.26 20.22
C ILE A 2 -22.65 -5.81 19.87
N THR A 3 -22.53 -4.88 18.95
CA THR A 3 -21.27 -4.25 18.59
C THR A 3 -21.15 -2.96 19.38
N VAL A 4 -20.10 -2.84 20.18
CA VAL A 4 -19.76 -1.60 20.90
C VAL A 4 -18.62 -0.92 20.15
N THR A 5 -18.81 0.35 19.80
CA THR A 5 -17.77 1.18 19.20
C THR A 5 -17.31 2.21 20.23
N GLU A 6 -16.15 1.99 20.83
CA GLU A 6 -15.53 2.92 21.78
C GLU A 6 -14.53 3.81 21.04
N GLN A 7 -14.74 5.13 21.05
CA GLN A 7 -13.78 6.10 20.57
C GLN A 7 -12.94 6.60 21.74
N THR A 8 -11.66 6.27 21.74
CA THR A 8 -10.68 6.82 22.68
C THR A 8 -9.96 7.99 22.05
N GLN A 9 -9.84 9.09 22.77
CA GLN A 9 -9.08 10.26 22.37
C GLN A 9 -7.78 10.33 23.17
N ARG A 10 -6.66 10.59 22.48
CA ARG A 10 -5.35 10.79 23.09
C ARG A 10 -4.68 11.99 22.43
N THR A 11 -4.12 12.89 23.23
CA THR A 11 -3.24 13.97 22.76
C THR A 11 -1.79 13.47 22.69
N LEU A 12 -1.07 13.86 21.65
CA LEU A 12 0.37 13.64 21.49
C LEU A 12 1.03 15.02 21.43
N GLU A 13 1.90 15.33 22.38
CA GLU A 13 2.41 16.69 22.60
C GLU A 13 3.85 16.87 22.09
N THR A 14 4.59 15.78 21.89
CA THR A 14 6.01 15.83 21.50
C THR A 14 6.28 15.06 20.19
N PRO A 15 7.34 15.45 19.45
CA PRO A 15 7.79 14.67 18.28
C PRO A 15 8.09 13.21 18.61
N GLU A 16 8.65 12.92 19.78
CA GLU A 16 8.93 11.56 20.26
C GLU A 16 7.66 10.74 20.46
N GLU A 17 6.63 11.32 21.08
CA GLU A 17 5.33 10.66 21.26
C GLU A 17 4.63 10.39 19.93
N ILE A 18 4.71 11.35 18.99
CA ILE A 18 4.18 11.19 17.64
C ILE A 18 4.93 10.07 16.92
N GLY A 19 6.26 10.04 16.99
CA GLY A 19 7.09 9.01 16.38
C GLY A 19 6.78 7.61 16.92
N ALA A 20 6.67 7.46 18.25
CA ALA A 20 6.32 6.19 18.88
C ALA A 20 4.91 5.72 18.49
N TYR A 21 3.94 6.64 18.43
CA TYR A 21 2.58 6.33 17.98
C TYR A 21 2.56 5.85 16.53
N LEU A 22 3.24 6.57 15.62
CA LEU A 22 3.33 6.21 14.21
C LEU A 22 4.04 4.87 14.01
N ALA A 23 5.11 4.58 14.75
CA ALA A 23 5.82 3.31 14.69
C ALA A 23 4.92 2.13 15.11
N ALA A 24 4.17 2.29 16.21
CA ALA A 24 3.22 1.28 16.66
C ALA A 24 2.10 1.04 15.63
N ARG A 25 1.57 2.13 15.04
CA ARG A 25 0.56 2.06 13.97
C ARG A 25 1.10 1.40 12.71
N TYR A 26 2.31 1.74 12.29
CA TYR A 26 2.96 1.15 11.14
C TYR A 26 3.13 -0.37 11.32
N ALA A 27 3.61 -0.81 12.50
CA ALA A 27 3.75 -2.23 12.81
C ALA A 27 2.39 -2.97 12.77
N ASP A 28 1.34 -2.37 13.33
CA ASP A 28 -0.02 -2.94 13.29
C ASP A 28 -0.56 -3.02 11.85
N HIS A 29 -0.34 -1.98 11.04
CA HIS A 29 -0.74 -1.96 9.64
C HIS A 29 0.01 -3.00 8.82
N ALA A 30 1.34 -3.10 8.97
CA ALA A 30 2.16 -4.06 8.24
C ALA A 30 1.69 -5.50 8.52
N ALA A 31 1.35 -5.82 9.76
CA ALA A 31 0.85 -7.14 10.15
C ALA A 31 -0.52 -7.50 9.54
N LYS A 32 -1.31 -6.49 9.15
CA LYS A 32 -2.67 -6.65 8.64
C LYS A 32 -2.83 -6.27 7.17
N ALA A 33 -1.76 -5.79 6.54
CA ALA A 33 -1.77 -5.31 5.17
C ALA A 33 -2.17 -6.43 4.21
N ARG A 34 -2.93 -6.07 3.17
CA ARG A 34 -3.37 -7.03 2.15
C ARG A 34 -2.20 -7.50 1.30
N PHE A 35 -1.23 -6.61 1.09
CA PHE A 35 0.00 -6.86 0.36
C PHE A 35 1.20 -6.54 1.24
N GLN A 36 2.25 -7.33 1.15
CA GLN A 36 3.47 -7.11 1.91
C GLN A 36 4.48 -6.28 1.11
N PRO A 37 5.28 -5.39 1.73
CA PRO A 37 6.37 -4.73 1.05
C PRO A 37 7.31 -5.74 0.37
N GLY A 38 7.71 -5.46 -0.87
CA GLY A 38 8.51 -6.36 -1.71
C GLY A 38 7.69 -7.37 -2.52
N GLU A 39 6.39 -7.51 -2.25
CA GLU A 39 5.53 -8.43 -2.98
C GLU A 39 5.28 -7.94 -4.42
N ARG A 40 5.28 -8.87 -5.38
CA ARG A 40 4.90 -8.57 -6.76
C ARG A 40 3.38 -8.45 -6.86
N VAL A 41 2.92 -7.30 -7.35
CA VAL A 41 1.51 -7.03 -7.61
C VAL A 41 1.25 -6.85 -9.10
N SER A 42 0.04 -7.19 -9.53
CA SER A 42 -0.46 -6.91 -10.88
C SER A 42 -1.61 -5.92 -10.84
N PHE A 43 -1.75 -5.16 -11.91
CA PHE A 43 -2.81 -4.18 -12.07
C PHE A 43 -4.03 -4.86 -12.71
N ARG A 44 -5.15 -4.92 -11.98
CA ARG A 44 -6.45 -5.40 -12.48
C ARG A 44 -7.05 -4.44 -13.50
N SER A 45 -6.72 -3.15 -13.37
CA SER A 45 -7.20 -2.08 -14.24
C SER A 45 -6.13 -0.99 -14.33
N SER A 46 -5.93 -0.47 -15.53
CA SER A 46 -5.15 0.74 -15.78
C SER A 46 -5.97 2.02 -15.63
N ALA A 47 -7.23 1.93 -15.19
CA ALA A 47 -8.07 3.10 -14.99
C ALA A 47 -7.44 4.05 -13.96
N GLY A 48 -7.16 5.29 -14.40
CA GLY A 48 -6.50 6.32 -13.58
C GLY A 48 -4.98 6.16 -13.47
N VAL A 49 -4.38 5.16 -14.11
CA VAL A 49 -2.93 5.01 -14.22
C VAL A 49 -2.51 5.44 -15.63
N PRO A 50 -1.72 6.52 -15.78
CA PRO A 50 -1.22 6.93 -17.08
C PRO A 50 -0.49 5.78 -17.79
N PRO A 51 -0.66 5.60 -19.11
CA PRO A 51 -0.13 4.46 -19.85
C PRO A 51 1.41 4.39 -19.87
N GLU A 52 2.08 5.50 -19.60
CA GLU A 52 3.53 5.57 -19.40
C GLU A 52 4.00 4.95 -18.07
N LEU A 53 3.09 4.70 -17.14
CA LEU A 53 3.35 4.09 -15.83
C LEU A 53 2.93 2.62 -15.82
N ALA A 54 3.54 1.82 -14.94
CA ALA A 54 3.22 0.41 -14.78
C ALA A 54 3.34 -0.41 -16.07
N ILE A 55 4.39 -0.15 -16.86
CA ILE A 55 4.68 -0.93 -18.07
C ILE A 55 4.78 -2.41 -17.72
N GLY A 56 4.08 -3.24 -18.50
CA GLY A 56 3.95 -4.68 -18.24
C GLY A 56 2.86 -5.04 -17.22
N GLY A 57 2.10 -4.07 -16.70
CA GLY A 57 0.97 -4.30 -15.81
C GLY A 57 1.34 -4.87 -14.44
N VAL A 58 2.59 -4.66 -14.01
CA VAL A 58 3.13 -5.20 -12.76
C VAL A 58 3.90 -4.13 -11.98
N GLY A 59 4.05 -4.36 -10.69
CA GLY A 59 4.89 -3.55 -9.82
C GLY A 59 5.30 -4.31 -8.56
N ILE A 60 6.10 -3.65 -7.74
CA ILE A 60 6.51 -4.13 -6.43
C ILE A 60 5.82 -3.29 -5.36
N MET A 61 5.13 -3.94 -4.43
CA MET A 61 4.49 -3.27 -3.31
C MET A 61 5.55 -2.58 -2.45
N VAL A 62 5.38 -1.28 -2.19
CA VAL A 62 6.25 -0.51 -1.29
C VAL A 62 5.57 -0.32 0.05
N TYR A 63 4.28 0.04 0.03
CA TYR A 63 3.50 0.24 1.24
C TYR A 63 2.01 0.03 0.99
N ASP A 64 1.40 -0.80 1.82
CA ASP A 64 -0.03 -1.01 1.90
C ASP A 64 -0.46 -0.92 3.37
N ALA A 65 -1.68 -0.44 3.61
CA ALA A 65 -2.21 -0.32 4.96
C ALA A 65 -3.71 -0.62 5.01
N PRO A 66 -4.18 -1.36 6.03
CA PRO A 66 -5.59 -1.64 6.21
C PRO A 66 -6.42 -0.36 6.30
N GLY A 67 -7.52 -0.31 5.56
CA GLY A 67 -8.43 0.85 5.56
C GLY A 67 -7.91 2.08 4.81
N ASN A 68 -6.70 2.05 4.26
CA ASN A 68 -6.24 3.06 3.31
C ASN A 68 -6.79 2.72 1.92
N PRO A 69 -7.47 3.65 1.22
CA PRO A 69 -7.94 3.39 -0.14
C PRO A 69 -6.81 3.25 -1.18
N PHE A 70 -5.58 3.61 -0.83
CA PHE A 70 -4.45 3.58 -1.74
C PHE A 70 -3.24 2.81 -1.20
N SER A 71 -2.58 2.11 -2.10
CA SER A 71 -1.27 1.49 -1.90
C SER A 71 -0.20 2.25 -2.68
N HIS A 72 1.06 2.14 -2.24
CA HIS A 72 2.22 2.67 -2.96
C HIS A 72 2.95 1.52 -3.63
N VAL A 73 3.14 1.63 -4.94
CA VAL A 73 3.73 0.58 -5.77
C VAL A 73 4.88 1.16 -6.56
N MET A 74 6.02 0.49 -6.52
CA MET A 74 7.14 0.77 -7.40
C MET A 74 6.89 0.14 -8.76
N VAL A 75 6.96 0.94 -9.81
CA VAL A 75 6.67 0.54 -11.19
C VAL A 75 7.78 1.02 -12.13
N LEU A 76 7.87 0.39 -13.30
CA LEU A 76 8.73 0.84 -14.38
C LEU A 76 7.99 1.84 -15.28
N HIS A 77 8.55 3.04 -15.42
CA HIS A 77 8.11 4.03 -16.40
C HIS A 77 8.60 3.62 -17.80
N SER A 78 7.88 4.03 -18.86
CA SER A 78 8.26 3.84 -20.27
C SER A 78 9.63 4.40 -20.68
N SER A 79 10.28 5.19 -19.80
CA SER A 79 11.61 5.76 -20.00
C SER A 79 12.72 4.85 -19.45
N GLY A 80 12.34 3.71 -18.85
CA GLY A 80 13.25 2.79 -18.16
C GLY A 80 13.58 3.20 -16.72
N ARG A 81 12.92 4.22 -16.17
CA ARG A 81 13.12 4.66 -14.78
C ARG A 81 12.11 4.02 -13.84
N GLU A 82 12.57 3.64 -12.66
CA GLU A 82 11.70 3.21 -11.56
C GLU A 82 11.08 4.44 -10.89
N ILE A 83 9.79 4.36 -10.62
CA ILE A 83 9.06 5.39 -9.86
C ILE A 83 8.10 4.73 -8.88
N VAL A 84 7.77 5.43 -7.79
CA VAL A 84 6.73 5.02 -6.85
C VAL A 84 5.45 5.78 -7.17
N VAL A 85 4.36 5.05 -7.37
CA VAL A 85 3.04 5.61 -7.66
C VAL A 85 2.05 5.22 -6.58
N GLN A 86 1.09 6.12 -6.32
CA GLN A 86 -0.07 5.83 -5.50
C GLN A 86 -1.18 5.26 -6.38
N VAL A 87 -1.72 4.12 -6.00
CA VAL A 87 -2.73 3.38 -6.78
C VAL A 87 -3.86 2.92 -5.87
N PRO A 88 -5.12 2.94 -6.32
CA PRO A 88 -6.21 2.38 -5.53
C PRO A 88 -5.92 0.91 -5.19
N SER A 89 -5.98 0.54 -3.91
CA SER A 89 -5.64 -0.82 -3.46
C SER A 89 -6.50 -1.89 -4.12
N ASP A 90 -7.74 -1.55 -4.46
CA ASP A 90 -8.69 -2.43 -5.15
C ASP A 90 -8.33 -2.69 -6.62
N ASN A 91 -7.51 -1.83 -7.23
CA ASN A 91 -6.99 -2.05 -8.59
C ASN A 91 -5.82 -3.04 -8.60
N LEU A 92 -5.37 -3.55 -7.45
CA LEU A 92 -4.26 -4.48 -7.36
C LEU A 92 -4.73 -5.93 -7.12
N ALA A 93 -3.99 -6.86 -7.71
CA ALA A 93 -4.01 -8.27 -7.36
C ALA A 93 -2.60 -8.73 -6.99
N GLN A 94 -2.51 -9.83 -6.24
CA GLN A 94 -1.24 -10.54 -6.15
C GLN A 94 -0.90 -11.02 -7.56
N ALA A 95 0.31 -10.71 -8.03
CA ALA A 95 0.74 -11.28 -9.30
C ALA A 95 0.94 -12.79 -9.08
N GLU A 96 0.30 -13.62 -9.90
CA GLU A 96 0.64 -15.05 -9.91
C GLU A 96 2.14 -15.17 -10.12
N VAL A 97 2.79 -15.94 -9.27
CA VAL A 97 4.16 -16.41 -9.54
C VAL A 97 4.01 -17.23 -10.81
N ALA A 98 4.45 -16.69 -11.94
CA ALA A 98 4.64 -17.50 -13.13
C ALA A 98 5.58 -18.63 -12.69
N GLY A 99 5.00 -19.83 -12.56
CA GLY A 99 5.77 -21.05 -12.37
C GLY A 99 6.81 -21.16 -13.48
N GLU A 100 7.95 -21.71 -13.10
CA GLU A 100 9.18 -21.94 -13.87
C GLU A 100 9.00 -22.21 -15.37
#